data_AF-A0A9W8Y8S4-F1
#
_entry.id   AF-A0A9W8Y8S4-F1
#
_cell.length_a   1.000
_cell.length_b   1.000
_cell.length_c   1.000
_cell.angle_alpha   90.00
_cell.angle_beta   90.00
_cell.angle_gamma   90.00
#
_symmetry.space_group_name_H-M   'P 1'
#
loop_
_entity.id
_entity.type
_entity.pdbx_description
1 polymer ?
#
loop_
_entity_poly.entity_id
_entity_poly.type
_entity_poly.pdbx_seq_one_letter_code
_entity_poly.pdbx_strand_id
1 'polypeptide(L)'
;MLQVPTLNLNNASLYTSLGLGDGSSPLVHRLTVATATGMQITPMRRVLAPNTTYQHIFDGYSLKCEEATADQVRNISAVFNETIDQVLEQAQDEMGDADIKYLSFTLTADDNGVVVPSLNVTTFVSNCVLGATYNRCVVRGPGPAIWARLGNESIACSAHATRYTVDFTALGDTQTITNVDFEWKDSVQNPVAIKLNQAMATLLNGVFGIFTDGGAEGGLFTGGTTMIVDTALLELLQRTYEELRAAVPQEDWMAAEKRTFPKMIEELSRNQTLSLFSNEKLWLPTSNASLVNVTQSTFVTIYEYRPRNLWLAYGIAVAFSLAGVVLGLRALWLNGVSHDNSFSSIMATTRNRFLDDLTLGYSLGSAPVPKDIARTRLRFGELKTDVGKMRSRAGFGLEEMTMPLRKGQVIH
;
A
#
# COMPACT_ATOMS: atom_id res chain seq x y z
N MET A 1 -7.32 -20.75 20.33
CA MET A 1 -5.89 -20.89 19.96
C MET A 1 -5.81 -21.46 18.56
N LEU A 2 -5.01 -20.86 17.69
CA LEU A 2 -4.73 -21.35 16.33
C LEU A 2 -3.24 -21.67 16.23
N GLN A 3 -2.88 -22.61 15.35
CA GLN A 3 -1.49 -22.90 15.03
C GLN A 3 -0.93 -21.79 14.13
N VAL A 4 0.07 -21.07 14.64
CA VAL A 4 0.71 -19.96 13.91
C VAL A 4 2.01 -20.42 13.27
N PRO A 5 2.47 -19.75 12.19
CA PRO A 5 3.77 -20.04 11.58
C PRO A 5 4.88 -19.93 12.63
N THR A 6 5.81 -20.87 12.64
CA THR A 6 6.96 -20.88 13.55
C THR A 6 8.19 -21.30 12.75
N LEU A 7 9.31 -20.59 12.91
CA LEU A 7 10.52 -20.84 12.12
C LEU A 7 11.19 -22.16 12.49
N ASN A 8 11.71 -22.86 11.50
CA ASN A 8 12.50 -24.08 11.67
C ASN A 8 13.99 -23.76 11.79
N LEU A 9 14.41 -23.34 12.97
CA LEU A 9 15.79 -22.94 13.25
C LEU A 9 16.71 -24.10 13.72
N ASN A 10 16.19 -25.33 13.69
CA ASN A 10 16.93 -26.54 14.08
C ASN A 10 17.47 -27.32 12.88
N ASN A 11 16.89 -27.13 11.69
CA ASN A 11 17.32 -27.82 10.48
C ASN A 11 18.15 -26.93 9.56
N ALA A 12 19.48 -27.06 9.63
CA ALA A 12 20.41 -26.28 8.82
C ALA A 12 20.41 -26.61 7.32
N SER A 13 19.79 -27.72 6.89
CA SER A 13 19.77 -28.11 5.48
C SER A 13 19.03 -27.11 4.59
N LEU A 14 18.02 -26.43 5.14
CA LEU A 14 17.23 -25.40 4.44
C LEU A 14 18.00 -24.08 4.26
N TYR A 15 19.03 -23.87 5.09
CA TYR A 15 19.85 -22.67 5.14
C TYR A 15 21.20 -22.83 4.43
N THR A 16 21.53 -24.06 4.01
CA THR A 16 22.81 -24.41 3.41
C THR A 16 22.67 -24.70 1.93
N SER A 17 23.67 -24.30 1.14
CA SER A 17 23.83 -24.75 -0.25
C SER A 17 25.22 -25.33 -0.45
N LEU A 18 25.31 -26.46 -1.15
CA LEU A 18 26.58 -27.08 -1.51
C LEU A 18 27.05 -26.52 -2.87
N GLY A 19 28.21 -25.88 -2.88
CA GLY A 19 28.90 -25.46 -4.11
C GLY A 19 28.42 -24.14 -4.74
N LEU A 20 27.27 -23.59 -4.34
CA LEU A 20 26.74 -22.33 -4.86
C LEU A 20 26.97 -21.16 -3.90
N GLY A 21 27.40 -20.03 -4.45
CA GLY A 21 27.56 -18.77 -3.71
C GLY A 21 28.46 -18.88 -2.49
N ASP A 22 28.02 -18.26 -1.40
CA ASP A 22 28.66 -18.21 -0.08
C ASP A 22 28.39 -19.45 0.79
N GLY A 23 27.71 -20.46 0.25
CA GLY A 23 27.31 -21.66 0.97
C GLY A 23 26.08 -21.48 1.86
N SER A 24 25.45 -20.31 1.86
CA SER A 24 24.07 -20.13 2.33
C SER A 24 23.08 -20.56 1.22
N SER A 25 21.84 -20.90 1.60
CA SER A 25 20.85 -21.23 0.59
C SER A 25 20.46 -19.99 -0.23
N PRO A 26 20.22 -20.10 -1.55
CA PRO A 26 19.80 -18.96 -2.37
C PRO A 26 18.53 -18.27 -1.86
N LEU A 27 17.69 -19.01 -1.14
CA LEU A 27 16.51 -18.50 -0.46
C LEU A 27 16.91 -17.52 0.65
N VAL A 28 17.82 -17.92 1.54
CA VAL A 28 18.33 -17.07 2.62
C VAL A 28 19.07 -15.86 2.06
N HIS A 29 19.94 -16.05 1.06
CA HIS A 29 20.68 -14.97 0.44
C HIS A 29 19.73 -13.91 -0.16
N ARG A 30 18.73 -14.32 -0.94
CA ARG A 30 17.75 -13.39 -1.53
C ARG A 30 16.92 -12.65 -0.48
N LEU A 31 16.52 -13.32 0.60
CA LEU A 31 15.83 -12.66 1.71
C LEU A 31 16.74 -11.63 2.38
N THR A 32 18.00 -11.98 2.59
CA THR A 32 19.00 -11.10 3.21
C THR A 32 19.22 -9.84 2.37
N VAL A 33 19.37 -9.99 1.05
CA VAL A 33 19.46 -8.84 0.12
C VAL A 33 18.20 -7.98 0.21
N ALA A 34 17.01 -8.57 0.10
CA ALA A 34 15.75 -7.82 0.15
C ALA A 34 15.56 -7.06 1.47
N THR A 35 16.00 -7.63 2.59
CA THR A 35 16.01 -6.94 3.89
C THR A 35 17.06 -5.85 3.98
N ALA A 36 18.24 -6.07 3.39
CA ALA A 36 19.36 -5.14 3.47
C ALA A 36 19.14 -3.88 2.62
N THR A 37 18.52 -4.02 1.45
CA THR A 37 18.21 -2.89 0.57
C THR A 37 17.18 -1.94 1.21
N GLY A 38 16.16 -2.47 1.89
CA GLY A 38 15.06 -1.67 2.43
C GLY A 38 15.10 -1.45 3.95
N MET A 39 16.05 -2.06 4.68
CA MET A 39 16.05 -2.16 6.15
C MET A 39 14.68 -2.56 6.75
N GLN A 40 13.87 -3.29 6.00
CA GLN A 40 12.48 -3.60 6.32
C GLN A 40 12.28 -5.10 6.41
N ILE A 41 11.33 -5.50 7.27
CA ILE A 41 10.94 -6.91 7.39
C ILE A 41 10.05 -7.29 6.22
N THR A 42 10.39 -8.35 5.49
CA THR A 42 9.60 -8.79 4.36
C THR A 42 8.25 -9.36 4.81
N PRO A 43 7.14 -8.97 4.17
CA PRO A 43 5.81 -9.43 4.56
C PRO A 43 5.63 -10.92 4.28
N MET A 44 4.82 -11.58 5.10
CA MET A 44 4.40 -12.96 4.86
C MET A 44 3.37 -13.02 3.73
N ARG A 45 3.64 -13.89 2.76
CA ARG A 45 2.76 -14.12 1.61
C ARG A 45 1.47 -14.88 1.96
N ARG A 46 1.48 -15.61 3.08
CA ARG A 46 0.34 -16.41 3.52
C ARG A 46 -0.22 -15.85 4.81
N VAL A 47 -1.51 -15.57 4.79
CA VAL A 47 -2.28 -15.14 5.95
C VAL A 47 -2.97 -16.35 6.57
N LEU A 48 -3.00 -16.41 7.90
CA LEU A 48 -3.72 -17.44 8.64
C LEU A 48 -5.24 -17.35 8.43
N ALA A 49 -5.78 -16.15 8.62
CA ALA A 49 -7.15 -15.77 8.29
C ALA A 49 -7.24 -14.24 8.09
N PRO A 50 -8.19 -13.73 7.28
CA PRO A 50 -8.31 -12.30 7.06
C PRO A 50 -8.61 -11.55 8.36
N ASN A 51 -8.05 -10.34 8.49
CA ASN A 51 -8.23 -9.43 9.62
C ASN A 51 -7.90 -10.05 11.00
N THR A 52 -6.92 -10.96 11.04
CA THR A 52 -6.39 -11.48 12.29
C THR A 52 -5.19 -10.71 12.81
N THR A 53 -5.13 -10.56 14.13
CA THR A 53 -3.94 -10.12 14.85
C THR A 53 -3.55 -11.15 15.91
N TYR A 54 -2.25 -11.37 16.08
CA TYR A 54 -1.74 -12.21 17.15
C TYR A 54 -0.32 -11.82 17.56
N GLN A 55 0.02 -12.11 18.81
CA GLN A 55 1.37 -11.96 19.32
C GLN A 55 2.03 -13.33 19.40
N HIS A 56 3.22 -13.47 18.83
CA HIS A 56 3.99 -14.71 18.85
C HIS A 56 5.37 -14.47 19.44
N ILE A 57 5.75 -15.36 20.37
CA ILE A 57 7.03 -15.34 21.06
C ILE A 57 7.84 -16.55 20.59
N PHE A 58 9.05 -16.32 20.10
CA PHE A 58 9.95 -17.38 19.67
C PHE A 58 11.41 -17.02 19.91
N ASP A 59 12.28 -18.03 19.97
CA ASP A 59 13.72 -17.86 20.07
C ASP A 59 14.33 -17.94 18.67
N GLY A 60 15.03 -16.89 18.26
CA GLY A 60 15.75 -16.75 17.00
C GLY A 60 17.23 -16.44 17.19
N TYR A 61 17.87 -15.96 16.12
CA TYR A 61 19.28 -15.56 16.11
C TYR A 61 19.43 -14.15 15.56
N SER A 62 20.33 -13.37 16.12
CA SER A 62 20.76 -12.09 15.53
C SER A 62 22.20 -11.77 15.91
N LEU A 63 22.79 -10.82 15.18
CA LEU A 63 24.11 -10.31 15.46
C LEU A 63 24.02 -9.24 16.53
N LYS A 64 24.82 -9.41 17.59
CA LYS A 64 25.11 -8.36 18.56
C LYS A 64 26.47 -7.78 18.24
N CYS A 65 26.57 -6.45 18.13
CA CYS A 65 27.77 -5.75 17.72
C CYS A 65 28.29 -4.90 18.88
N GLU A 66 29.56 -5.09 19.23
CA GLU A 66 30.23 -4.36 20.29
C GLU A 66 31.45 -3.64 19.73
N GLU A 67 31.93 -2.62 20.45
CA GLU A 67 33.19 -1.96 20.12
C GLU A 67 34.32 -2.99 20.15
N ALA A 68 35.18 -2.92 19.13
CA ALA A 68 36.28 -3.87 19.00
C ALA A 68 37.29 -3.71 20.15
N THR A 69 37.69 -4.84 20.74
CA THR A 69 38.76 -4.89 21.76
C THR A 69 40.10 -4.44 21.18
N ALA A 70 41.06 -4.07 22.04
CA ALA A 70 42.38 -3.61 21.60
C ALA A 70 43.09 -4.58 20.64
N ASP A 71 42.93 -5.89 20.86
CA ASP A 71 43.52 -6.92 20.01
C ASP A 71 42.82 -7.01 18.64
N GLN A 72 41.50 -6.89 18.61
CA GLN A 72 40.70 -6.84 17.38
C GLN A 72 41.03 -5.58 16.58
N VAL A 73 41.16 -4.43 17.23
CA VAL A 73 41.54 -3.17 16.57
C VAL A 73 42.92 -3.28 15.91
N ARG A 74 43.91 -3.91 16.58
CA ARG A 74 45.24 -4.15 15.97
C ARG A 74 45.12 -4.99 14.70
N ASN A 75 44.33 -6.06 14.72
CA ASN A 75 44.13 -6.92 13.56
C ASN A 75 43.39 -6.21 12.43
N ILE A 76 42.31 -5.48 12.75
CA ILE A 76 41.56 -4.66 11.78
C ILE A 76 42.50 -3.63 11.15
N SER A 77 43.37 -2.98 11.94
CA SER A 77 44.34 -2.00 11.42
C SER A 77 45.39 -2.64 10.51
N ALA A 78 45.85 -3.86 10.82
CA ALA A 78 46.77 -4.58 9.95
C ALA A 78 46.14 -4.91 8.59
N VAL A 79 44.90 -5.40 8.59
CA VAL A 79 44.14 -5.66 7.35
C VAL A 79 43.88 -4.36 6.60
N PHE A 80 43.53 -3.28 7.30
CA PHE A 80 43.28 -1.96 6.72
C PHE A 80 44.51 -1.41 5.98
N ASN A 81 45.68 -1.40 6.60
CA ASN A 81 46.91 -0.90 5.99
C ASN A 81 47.31 -1.72 4.76
N GLU A 82 47.28 -3.05 4.87
CA GLU A 82 47.56 -3.94 3.74
C GLU A 82 46.55 -3.76 2.59
N THR A 83 45.29 -3.45 2.91
CA THR A 83 44.26 -3.17 1.90
C THR A 83 44.58 -1.89 1.14
N ILE A 84 45.08 -0.84 1.81
CA ILE A 84 45.54 0.39 1.15
C ILE A 84 46.69 0.07 0.19
N ASP A 85 47.71 -0.65 0.67
CA ASP A 85 48.89 -0.99 -0.12
C ASP A 85 48.50 -1.75 -1.41
N GLN A 86 47.63 -2.76 -1.31
CA GLN A 86 47.19 -3.53 -2.47
C GLN A 86 46.27 -2.77 -3.42
N VAL A 87 45.43 -1.86 -2.91
CA VAL A 87 44.58 -1.01 -3.75
C VAL A 87 45.43 -0.02 -4.56
N LEU A 88 46.45 0.57 -3.93
CA LEU A 88 47.39 1.46 -4.62
C LEU A 88 48.24 0.71 -5.65
N GLU A 89 48.69 -0.51 -5.34
CA GLU A 89 49.40 -1.37 -6.31
C GLU A 89 48.53 -1.68 -7.54
N GLN A 90 47.23 -1.96 -7.34
CA GLN A 90 46.29 -2.18 -8.44
C GLN A 90 46.02 -0.93 -9.27
N ALA A 91 46.14 0.26 -8.66
CA ALA A 91 46.01 1.54 -9.34
C ALA A 91 47.27 1.95 -10.13
N GLN A 92 48.30 1.09 -10.22
CA GLN A 92 49.50 1.26 -11.04
C GLN A 92 50.25 2.60 -10.82
N ASP A 93 50.31 3.12 -9.59
CA ASP A 93 50.90 4.43 -9.25
C ASP A 93 50.24 5.64 -9.95
N GLU A 94 49.07 5.48 -10.61
CA GLU A 94 48.34 6.61 -11.22
C GLU A 94 47.60 7.47 -10.18
N MET A 95 47.46 6.95 -8.95
CA MET A 95 46.72 7.58 -7.86
C MET A 95 47.64 7.73 -6.64
N GLY A 96 47.66 8.93 -6.04
CA GLY A 96 48.67 9.30 -5.04
C GLY A 96 48.39 8.74 -3.64
N ASP A 97 47.12 8.59 -3.26
CA ASP A 97 46.72 8.09 -1.94
C ASP A 97 45.27 7.57 -1.97
N ALA A 98 44.93 6.69 -1.02
CA ALA A 98 43.64 6.03 -0.90
C ALA A 98 43.09 6.10 0.53
N ASP A 99 41.87 6.62 0.66
CA ASP A 99 41.15 6.76 1.92
C ASP A 99 39.98 5.78 1.99
N ILE A 100 40.18 4.68 2.74
CA ILE A 100 39.15 3.68 2.99
C ILE A 100 38.13 4.21 4.00
N LYS A 101 36.88 4.39 3.55
CA LYS A 101 35.77 4.82 4.41
C LYS A 101 35.13 3.66 5.15
N TYR A 102 35.10 2.48 4.53
CA TYR A 102 34.52 1.28 5.10
C TYR A 102 35.32 0.03 4.76
N LEU A 103 35.54 -0.80 5.76
CA LEU A 103 36.18 -2.10 5.65
C LEU A 103 35.38 -3.10 6.47
N SER A 104 35.09 -4.27 5.91
CA SER A 104 34.49 -5.36 6.67
C SER A 104 35.00 -6.70 6.19
N PHE A 105 35.19 -7.60 7.13
CA PHE A 105 35.61 -8.96 6.84
C PHE A 105 35.17 -9.89 7.95
N THR A 106 35.11 -11.17 7.63
CA THR A 106 34.82 -12.21 8.60
C THR A 106 36.05 -13.06 8.86
N LEU A 107 36.23 -13.43 10.12
CA LEU A 107 37.24 -14.38 10.53
C LEU A 107 36.59 -15.65 11.05
N THR A 108 37.32 -16.75 10.92
CA THR A 108 37.03 -17.99 11.63
C THR A 108 37.99 -18.13 12.80
N ALA A 109 37.44 -18.32 14.00
CA ALA A 109 38.20 -18.86 15.12
C ALA A 109 38.45 -20.35 14.86
N ASP A 110 39.65 -20.85 15.16
CA ASP A 110 39.83 -22.27 15.45
C ASP A 110 39.32 -22.57 16.87
N ASP A 111 39.35 -23.84 17.30
CA ASP A 111 38.91 -24.27 18.64
C ASP A 111 39.63 -23.54 19.81
N ASN A 112 40.68 -22.75 19.53
CA ASN A 112 41.46 -21.97 20.48
C ASN A 112 41.21 -20.44 20.40
N GLY A 113 40.27 -19.99 19.58
CA GLY A 113 39.68 -18.66 19.72
C GLY A 113 40.41 -17.47 19.09
N VAL A 114 41.41 -17.64 18.22
CA VAL A 114 42.02 -16.51 17.47
C VAL A 114 42.70 -17.00 16.20
N VAL A 115 42.27 -16.54 15.00
CA VAL A 115 43.13 -16.66 13.81
C VAL A 115 42.96 -15.50 12.80
N VAL A 116 43.54 -14.33 13.12
CA VAL A 116 44.31 -13.56 12.12
C VAL A 116 45.79 -13.96 12.11
N PRO A 117 46.44 -14.36 13.24
CA PRO A 117 47.91 -14.49 13.24
C PRO A 117 48.51 -15.62 12.39
N SER A 118 47.74 -16.63 11.94
CA SER A 118 48.30 -17.74 11.14
C SER A 118 48.09 -17.65 9.63
N LEU A 119 47.30 -16.66 9.17
CA LEU A 119 47.15 -16.35 7.75
C LEU A 119 48.01 -15.14 7.40
N ASN A 120 48.83 -15.27 6.36
CA ASN A 120 49.55 -14.13 5.78
C ASN A 120 48.52 -13.05 5.39
N VAL A 121 48.58 -11.89 6.05
CA VAL A 121 47.60 -10.79 5.90
C VAL A 121 47.47 -10.38 4.43
N THR A 122 48.58 -10.33 3.69
CA THR A 122 48.61 -10.06 2.24
C THR A 122 47.74 -11.03 1.45
N THR A 123 47.85 -12.34 1.74
CA THR A 123 47.04 -13.38 1.08
C THR A 123 45.58 -13.32 1.51
N PHE A 124 45.32 -12.95 2.77
CA PHE A 124 43.96 -12.77 3.26
C PHE A 124 43.25 -11.60 2.58
N VAL A 125 43.90 -10.43 2.50
CA VAL A 125 43.34 -9.23 1.86
C VAL A 125 42.99 -9.50 0.40
N SER A 126 43.94 -10.03 -0.38
CA SER A 126 43.75 -10.35 -1.80
C SER A 126 42.60 -11.34 -2.05
N ASN A 127 42.39 -12.33 -1.17
CA ASN A 127 41.36 -13.37 -1.37
C ASN A 127 40.00 -13.03 -0.76
N CYS A 128 39.99 -12.42 0.42
CA CYS A 128 38.80 -12.29 1.27
C CYS A 128 38.27 -10.86 1.39
N VAL A 129 39.11 -9.84 1.16
CA VAL A 129 38.73 -8.41 1.29
C VAL A 129 38.57 -7.78 -0.09
N LEU A 130 39.58 -7.89 -0.96
CA LEU A 130 39.56 -7.31 -2.31
C LEU A 130 38.97 -8.25 -3.36
N GLY A 131 39.02 -9.57 -3.14
CA GLY A 131 38.54 -10.56 -4.10
C GLY A 131 39.35 -10.61 -5.41
N ALA A 132 40.63 -10.21 -5.36
CA ALA A 132 41.52 -10.09 -6.51
C ALA A 132 41.96 -11.45 -7.09
N THR A 133 41.86 -12.55 -6.32
CA THR A 133 42.19 -13.89 -6.81
C THR A 133 40.97 -14.82 -6.84
N TYR A 134 41.02 -15.82 -7.71
CA TYR A 134 39.97 -16.84 -7.85
C TYR A 134 39.92 -17.82 -6.64
N ASN A 135 40.84 -17.71 -5.68
CA ASN A 135 40.82 -18.56 -4.51
C ASN A 135 39.67 -18.17 -3.59
N ARG A 136 38.83 -19.15 -3.23
CA ARG A 136 37.79 -18.94 -2.21
C ARG A 136 38.45 -18.60 -0.88
N CYS A 137 37.91 -17.61 -0.18
CA CYS A 137 38.19 -17.40 1.23
C CYS A 137 37.81 -18.69 2.00
N VAL A 138 38.79 -19.51 2.38
CA VAL A 138 38.54 -20.83 2.99
C VAL A 138 38.24 -20.63 4.48
N VAL A 139 36.96 -20.57 4.79
CA VAL A 139 36.39 -20.50 6.13
C VAL A 139 36.48 -21.89 6.78
N ARG A 140 37.31 -22.07 7.83
CA ARG A 140 37.36 -23.30 8.65
C ARG A 140 37.16 -22.92 10.13
N GLY A 141 35.96 -23.14 10.69
CA GLY A 141 35.71 -22.93 12.12
C GLY A 141 34.27 -22.52 12.45
N PRO A 142 33.90 -22.51 13.76
CA PRO A 142 32.55 -22.16 14.19
C PRO A 142 32.26 -20.66 14.02
N GLY A 143 31.57 -20.34 12.91
CA GLY A 143 30.76 -19.14 12.72
C GLY A 143 31.50 -17.82 12.45
N PRO A 144 31.13 -17.06 11.40
CA PRO A 144 31.81 -15.81 11.11
C PRO A 144 31.39 -14.72 12.11
N ALA A 145 32.35 -14.24 12.87
CA ALA A 145 32.25 -12.92 13.48
C ALA A 145 32.50 -11.88 12.38
N ILE A 146 31.58 -10.92 12.22
CA ILE A 146 31.75 -9.81 11.27
C ILE A 146 32.54 -8.74 11.99
N TRP A 147 33.73 -8.43 11.49
CA TRP A 147 34.55 -7.33 11.98
C TRP A 147 34.48 -6.23 10.95
N ALA A 148 34.15 -5.02 11.39
CA ALA A 148 33.99 -3.92 10.47
C ALA A 148 34.57 -2.64 11.07
N ARG A 149 35.04 -1.78 10.17
CA ARG A 149 35.53 -0.45 10.46
C ARG A 149 34.82 0.54 9.55
N LEU A 150 34.24 1.56 10.16
CA LEU A 150 33.62 2.70 9.47
C LEU A 150 34.29 3.98 9.99
N GLY A 151 35.14 4.59 9.17
CA GLY A 151 36.02 5.68 9.62
C GLY A 151 36.91 5.26 10.80
N ASN A 152 36.67 5.86 11.97
CA ASN A 152 37.42 5.58 13.20
C ASN A 152 36.72 4.58 14.14
N GLU A 153 35.48 4.21 13.85
CA GLU A 153 34.73 3.26 14.66
C GLU A 153 35.04 1.83 14.18
N SER A 154 35.52 0.98 15.07
CA SER A 154 35.78 -0.45 14.79
C SER A 154 34.87 -1.29 15.68
N ILE A 155 34.16 -2.23 15.08
CA ILE A 155 33.18 -3.07 15.75
C ILE A 155 33.44 -4.55 15.46
N ALA A 156 33.02 -5.40 16.39
CA ALA A 156 32.99 -6.84 16.24
C ALA A 156 31.58 -7.35 16.54
N CYS A 157 31.00 -8.07 15.58
CA CYS A 157 29.66 -8.63 15.70
C CYS A 157 29.72 -10.15 15.85
N SER A 158 28.93 -10.69 16.76
CA SER A 158 28.82 -12.14 17.01
C SER A 158 27.36 -12.60 17.07
N ALA A 159 27.11 -13.87 16.75
CA ALA A 159 25.77 -14.44 16.84
C ALA A 159 25.36 -14.65 18.29
N HIS A 160 24.16 -14.16 18.63
CA HIS A 160 23.49 -14.41 19.88
C HIS A 160 22.13 -15.06 19.63
N ALA A 161 21.70 -15.91 20.56
CA ALA A 161 20.31 -16.29 20.63
C ALA A 161 19.49 -15.07 21.09
N THR A 162 18.35 -14.83 20.46
CA THR A 162 17.47 -13.70 20.76
C THR A 162 16.05 -14.18 20.95
N ARG A 163 15.41 -13.75 22.04
CA ARG A 163 13.99 -13.96 22.23
C ARG A 163 13.25 -12.80 21.58
N TYR A 164 12.34 -13.11 20.65
CA TYR A 164 11.50 -12.11 19.99
C TYR A 164 10.07 -12.20 20.49
N THR A 165 9.47 -11.05 20.74
CA THR A 165 8.03 -10.88 20.96
C THR A 165 7.50 -10.03 19.80
N VAL A 166 6.69 -10.64 18.95
CA VAL A 166 6.33 -10.06 17.65
C VAL A 166 4.82 -10.01 17.49
N ASP A 167 4.30 -8.84 17.11
CA ASP A 167 2.90 -8.66 16.79
C ASP A 167 2.68 -8.76 15.28
N PHE A 168 1.88 -9.74 14.89
CA PHE A 168 1.53 -10.02 13.50
C PHE A 168 0.13 -9.50 13.18
N THR A 169 0.01 -8.74 12.09
CA THR A 169 -1.25 -8.14 11.63
C THR A 169 -1.53 -8.52 10.18
N ALA A 170 -2.70 -9.09 9.93
CA ALA A 170 -3.19 -9.39 8.58
C ALA A 170 -3.69 -8.11 7.89
N LEU A 171 -3.12 -7.81 6.72
CA LEU A 171 -3.50 -6.72 5.83
C LEU A 171 -3.84 -7.30 4.44
N GLY A 172 -5.13 -7.47 4.19
CA GLY A 172 -5.61 -8.16 2.98
C GLY A 172 -5.09 -9.60 2.91
N ASP A 173 -4.35 -9.91 1.86
CA ASP A 173 -3.76 -11.23 1.61
C ASP A 173 -2.32 -11.38 2.11
N THR A 174 -1.80 -10.39 2.84
CA THR A 174 -0.45 -10.45 3.43
C THR A 174 -0.50 -10.31 4.94
N GLN A 175 0.47 -10.91 5.62
CA GLN A 175 0.62 -10.74 7.06
C GLN A 175 1.94 -10.04 7.36
N THR A 176 1.84 -8.93 8.07
CA THR A 176 2.97 -8.03 8.36
C THR A 176 3.31 -8.06 9.83
N ILE A 177 4.56 -7.74 10.13
CA ILE A 177 5.04 -7.56 11.49
C ILE A 177 4.94 -6.07 11.80
N THR A 178 4.14 -5.73 12.81
CA THR A 178 3.85 -4.33 13.16
C THR A 178 4.62 -3.85 14.38
N ASN A 179 4.97 -4.76 15.29
CA ASN A 179 5.71 -4.45 16.50
C ASN A 179 6.69 -5.58 16.80
N VAL A 180 7.88 -5.20 17.27
CA VAL A 180 8.98 -6.12 17.58
C VAL A 180 9.62 -5.67 18.88
N ASP A 181 9.55 -6.53 19.88
CA ASP A 181 10.34 -6.44 21.10
C ASP A 181 11.31 -7.62 21.17
N PHE A 182 12.47 -7.44 21.79
CA PHE A 182 13.50 -8.48 21.80
C PHE A 182 14.40 -8.44 23.04
N GLU A 183 14.88 -9.62 23.43
CA GLU A 183 15.84 -9.80 24.52
C GLU A 183 17.04 -10.63 24.02
N TRP A 184 18.25 -10.10 24.22
CA TRP A 184 19.49 -10.83 23.97
C TRP A 184 19.67 -11.96 25.00
N LYS A 185 20.09 -13.13 24.53
CA LYS A 185 20.57 -14.23 25.36
C LYS A 185 22.06 -14.46 25.10
N ASP A 186 22.54 -15.66 25.40
CA ASP A 186 23.94 -16.06 25.25
C ASP A 186 24.40 -16.09 23.79
N SER A 187 25.71 -15.95 23.60
CA SER A 187 26.36 -16.18 22.31
C SER A 187 26.15 -17.63 21.88
N VAL A 188 25.96 -17.86 20.58
CA VAL A 188 25.58 -19.17 20.06
C VAL A 188 26.36 -19.56 18.82
N GLN A 189 26.77 -20.83 18.75
CA GLN A 189 27.40 -21.45 17.59
C GLN A 189 26.42 -22.44 16.91
N ASN A 190 25.26 -21.93 16.50
CA ASN A 190 24.25 -22.74 15.81
C ASN A 190 24.51 -22.75 14.30
N PRO A 191 24.47 -23.91 13.60
CA PRO A 191 24.68 -23.96 12.15
C PRO A 191 23.75 -23.05 11.34
N VAL A 192 22.49 -22.85 11.75
CA VAL A 192 21.56 -21.91 11.11
C VAL A 192 22.02 -20.47 11.30
N ALA A 193 22.40 -20.09 12.52
CA ALA A 193 22.95 -18.76 12.81
C ALA A 193 24.20 -18.48 11.98
N ILE A 194 25.08 -19.47 11.84
CA ILE A 194 26.28 -19.38 10.98
C ILE A 194 25.89 -19.07 9.53
N LYS A 195 24.85 -19.73 8.99
CA LYS A 195 24.39 -19.49 7.61
C LYS A 195 23.71 -18.13 7.42
N LEU A 196 22.95 -17.66 8.41
CA LEU A 196 22.37 -16.31 8.39
C LEU A 196 23.49 -15.25 8.41
N ASN A 197 24.48 -15.43 9.28
CA ASN A 197 25.64 -14.54 9.34
C ASN A 197 26.48 -14.59 8.07
N GLN A 198 26.67 -15.76 7.46
CA GLN A 198 27.38 -15.89 6.17
C GLN A 198 26.66 -15.09 5.09
N ALA A 199 25.34 -15.23 4.98
CA ALA A 199 24.56 -14.46 4.00
C ALA A 199 24.67 -12.95 4.23
N MET A 200 24.68 -12.50 5.50
CA MET A 200 24.88 -11.10 5.84
C MET A 200 26.31 -10.63 5.51
N ALA A 201 27.30 -11.43 5.91
CA ALA A 201 28.71 -11.16 5.67
C ALA A 201 29.03 -11.06 4.18
N THR A 202 28.40 -11.86 3.31
CA THR A 202 28.59 -11.74 1.86
C THR A 202 28.23 -10.36 1.33
N LEU A 203 27.21 -9.71 1.90
CA LEU A 203 26.80 -8.35 1.53
C LEU A 203 27.70 -7.28 2.13
N LEU A 204 28.22 -7.53 3.34
CA LEU A 204 28.98 -6.52 4.08
C LEU A 204 30.48 -6.59 3.82
N ASN A 205 31.04 -7.79 3.62
CA ASN A 205 32.48 -8.02 3.52
C ASN A 205 33.03 -7.41 2.23
N GLY A 206 34.11 -6.67 2.39
CA GLY A 206 34.80 -5.96 1.33
C GLY A 206 35.24 -4.59 1.80
N VAL A 207 35.55 -3.73 0.84
CA VAL A 207 36.04 -2.37 1.09
C VAL A 207 35.30 -1.37 0.23
N PHE A 208 35.07 -0.18 0.79
CA PHE A 208 34.61 1.00 0.08
C PHE A 208 35.49 2.18 0.47
N GLY A 209 35.99 2.92 -0.52
CA GLY A 209 36.90 4.03 -0.28
C GLY A 209 36.97 4.99 -1.46
N ILE A 210 37.80 6.01 -1.30
CA ILE A 210 38.06 7.04 -2.30
C ILE A 210 39.55 7.18 -2.53
N PHE A 211 39.94 7.54 -3.74
CA PHE A 211 41.29 7.98 -4.01
C PHE A 211 41.40 9.48 -3.78
N THR A 212 42.37 9.89 -2.98
CA THR A 212 42.54 11.28 -2.50
C THR A 212 43.45 12.12 -3.38
N ASP A 213 44.25 11.50 -4.25
CA ASP A 213 45.09 12.18 -5.24
C ASP A 213 45.01 11.47 -6.61
N GLY A 214 44.70 12.22 -7.68
CA GLY A 214 44.56 11.68 -9.05
C GLY A 214 43.55 12.43 -9.91
N GLY A 215 43.93 13.60 -10.46
CA GLY A 215 43.08 14.37 -11.39
C GLY A 215 41.92 15.15 -10.74
N ALA A 216 41.01 15.69 -11.56
CA ALA A 216 40.03 16.71 -11.14
C ALA A 216 38.86 16.22 -10.26
N GLU A 217 38.70 14.91 -10.01
CA GLU A 217 37.57 14.40 -9.22
C GLU A 217 37.91 13.34 -8.17
N GLY A 218 39.09 12.68 -8.18
CA GLY A 218 39.29 11.48 -7.37
C GLY A 218 38.30 10.36 -7.73
N GLY A 219 38.63 9.10 -7.44
CA GLY A 219 37.79 7.96 -7.81
C GLY A 219 37.11 7.33 -6.61
N LEU A 220 35.84 6.92 -6.74
CA LEU A 220 35.23 5.95 -5.81
C LEU A 220 35.72 4.55 -6.18
N PHE A 221 36.05 3.73 -5.18
CA PHE A 221 36.35 2.32 -5.40
C PHE A 221 35.61 1.41 -4.43
N THR A 222 35.35 0.21 -4.92
CA THR A 222 34.82 -0.91 -4.14
C THR A 222 35.69 -2.12 -4.40
N GLY A 223 35.96 -2.90 -3.36
CA GLY A 223 36.70 -4.15 -3.47
C GLY A 223 35.96 -5.27 -2.75
N GLY A 224 36.17 -6.50 -3.23
CA GLY A 224 35.48 -7.69 -2.74
C GLY A 224 34.06 -7.81 -3.26
N THR A 225 33.23 -8.56 -2.53
CA THR A 225 31.82 -8.81 -2.89
C THR A 225 30.84 -7.88 -2.16
N THR A 226 31.33 -6.78 -1.59
CA THR A 226 30.50 -5.88 -0.78
C THR A 226 29.40 -5.26 -1.63
N MET A 227 28.20 -5.27 -1.08
CA MET A 227 27.02 -4.60 -1.61
C MET A 227 26.61 -3.44 -0.70
N ILE A 228 27.50 -2.95 0.18
CA ILE A 228 27.14 -1.95 1.19
C ILE A 228 26.45 -0.70 0.60
N VAL A 229 26.87 -0.28 -0.60
CA VAL A 229 26.28 0.86 -1.32
C VAL A 229 24.86 0.60 -1.81
N ASP A 230 24.47 -0.65 -2.02
CA ASP A 230 23.12 -1.06 -2.40
C ASP A 230 22.22 -1.32 -1.18
N THR A 231 22.79 -1.29 0.03
CA THR A 231 22.03 -1.48 1.27
C THR A 231 21.63 -0.15 1.90
N ALA A 232 20.70 -0.21 2.84
CA ALA A 232 20.35 0.93 3.68
C ALA A 232 21.54 1.47 4.52
N LEU A 233 22.65 0.73 4.63
CA LEU A 233 23.87 1.20 5.29
C LEU A 233 24.64 2.24 4.47
N LEU A 234 24.29 2.47 3.19
CA LEU A 234 24.83 3.58 2.39
C LEU A 234 24.70 4.92 3.12
N GLU A 235 23.62 5.11 3.89
CA GLU A 235 23.41 6.32 4.68
C GLU A 235 24.58 6.60 5.65
N LEU A 236 25.15 5.55 6.25
CA LEU A 236 26.28 5.69 7.16
C LEU A 236 27.54 6.16 6.44
N LEU A 237 27.78 5.65 5.23
CA LEU A 237 28.89 6.10 4.38
C LEU A 237 28.72 7.58 4.02
N GLN A 238 27.52 7.98 3.59
CA GLN A 238 27.21 9.35 3.20
C GLN A 238 27.32 10.33 4.38
N ARG A 239 26.96 9.90 5.60
CA ARG A 239 27.16 10.72 6.82
C ARG A 239 28.63 10.96 7.14
N THR A 240 29.49 9.99 6.83
CA THR A 240 30.95 10.13 7.02
C THR A 240 31.64 10.85 5.86
N TYR A 241 31.01 10.89 4.68
CA TYR A 241 31.58 11.44 3.46
C TYR A 241 30.49 12.17 2.64
N GLU A 242 30.40 13.48 2.86
CA GLU A 242 29.34 14.35 2.33
C GLU A 242 29.32 14.41 0.79
N GLU A 243 30.47 14.28 0.13
CA GLU A 243 30.55 14.32 -1.34
C GLU A 243 29.84 13.11 -1.98
N LEU A 244 29.82 11.94 -1.32
CA LEU A 244 29.04 10.78 -1.79
C LEU A 244 27.54 11.06 -1.80
N ARG A 245 27.06 11.97 -0.95
CA ARG A 245 25.66 12.40 -0.92
C ARG A 245 25.29 13.22 -2.16
N ALA A 246 26.26 13.92 -2.76
CA ALA A 246 26.06 14.65 -4.00
C ALA A 246 26.09 13.72 -5.23
N ALA A 247 26.90 12.65 -5.18
CA ALA A 247 27.07 11.71 -6.29
C ALA A 247 25.98 10.62 -6.33
N VAL A 248 25.51 10.14 -5.17
CA VAL A 248 24.58 9.01 -5.06
C VAL A 248 23.25 9.48 -4.46
N PRO A 249 22.16 9.56 -5.25
CA PRO A 249 20.86 9.95 -4.73
C PRO A 249 20.32 8.90 -3.76
N GLN A 250 19.68 9.36 -2.68
CA GLN A 250 19.11 8.51 -1.64
C GLN A 250 17.60 8.72 -1.53
N GLU A 251 16.87 7.67 -1.16
CA GLU A 251 15.45 7.76 -0.81
C GLU A 251 15.26 8.42 0.57
N ASP A 252 14.25 9.30 0.68
CA ASP A 252 14.00 10.13 1.86
C ASP A 252 13.84 9.35 3.18
N TRP A 253 13.33 8.11 3.13
CA TRP A 253 13.11 7.29 4.32
C TRP A 253 14.40 6.83 4.99
N MET A 254 15.51 6.76 4.25
CA MET A 254 16.79 6.37 4.81
C MET A 254 17.36 7.47 5.72
N ALA A 255 17.11 8.75 5.43
CA ALA A 255 17.62 9.87 6.23
C ALA A 255 16.97 10.03 7.62
N ALA A 256 16.06 9.14 8.00
CA ALA A 256 15.07 9.40 9.04
C ALA A 256 15.55 9.18 10.49
N GLU A 257 16.70 8.56 10.75
CA GLU A 257 17.06 8.21 12.13
C GLU A 257 18.56 8.29 12.46
N LYS A 258 18.92 8.90 13.59
CA LYS A 258 20.30 8.96 14.10
C LYS A 258 20.73 7.63 14.74
N ARG A 259 20.79 6.57 13.94
CA ARG A 259 21.28 5.26 14.39
C ARG A 259 22.81 5.20 14.28
N THR A 260 23.44 4.46 15.19
CA THR A 260 24.87 4.21 15.17
C THR A 260 25.19 3.01 14.27
N PHE A 261 26.42 2.93 13.77
CA PHE A 261 26.87 1.84 12.91
C PHE A 261 26.59 0.43 13.48
N PRO A 262 26.96 0.10 14.74
CA PRO A 262 26.66 -1.21 15.30
C PRO A 262 25.15 -1.48 15.35
N LYS A 263 24.35 -0.50 15.79
CA LYS A 263 22.89 -0.66 15.90
C LYS A 263 22.23 -0.96 14.56
N MET A 264 22.70 -0.34 13.46
CA MET A 264 22.14 -0.62 12.14
C MET A 264 22.42 -2.04 11.67
N ILE A 265 23.62 -2.58 11.93
CA ILE A 265 23.92 -4.00 11.62
C ILE A 265 23.08 -4.93 12.48
N GLU A 266 22.94 -4.63 13.78
CA GLU A 266 22.12 -5.45 14.68
C GLU A 266 20.65 -5.45 14.24
N GLU A 267 20.07 -4.30 13.93
CA GLU A 267 18.71 -4.17 13.41
C GLU A 267 18.54 -4.91 12.09
N LEU A 268 19.48 -4.76 11.18
CA LEU A 268 19.46 -5.47 9.91
C LEU A 268 19.48 -6.99 10.13
N SER A 269 20.29 -7.49 11.07
CA SER A 269 20.33 -8.92 11.41
C SER A 269 19.02 -9.41 12.04
N ARG A 270 18.36 -8.60 12.89
CA ARG A 270 17.04 -8.93 13.44
C ARG A 270 15.98 -8.95 12.32
N ASN A 271 16.00 -7.97 11.43
CA ASN A 271 15.08 -7.89 10.30
C ASN A 271 15.28 -9.05 9.31
N GLN A 272 16.52 -9.48 9.09
CA GLN A 272 16.84 -10.69 8.33
C GLN A 272 16.17 -11.92 8.94
N THR A 273 16.32 -12.14 10.25
CA THR A 273 15.71 -13.28 10.96
C THR A 273 14.18 -13.23 10.94
N LEU A 274 13.58 -12.05 11.14
CA LEU A 274 12.13 -11.88 11.07
C LEU A 274 11.60 -12.07 9.64
N SER A 275 12.39 -11.71 8.64
CA SER A 275 12.04 -11.88 7.22
C SER A 275 12.06 -13.33 6.75
N LEU A 276 12.64 -14.25 7.54
CA LEU A 276 12.52 -15.69 7.30
C LEU A 276 11.05 -16.15 7.33
N PHE A 277 10.18 -15.44 8.07
CA PHE A 277 8.75 -15.71 8.07
C PHE A 277 8.11 -15.50 6.70
N SER A 278 8.69 -14.70 5.81
CA SER A 278 8.13 -14.48 4.46
C SER A 278 8.11 -15.73 3.57
N ASN A 279 8.83 -16.79 3.93
CA ASN A 279 8.93 -18.01 3.15
C ASN A 279 8.50 -19.26 3.95
N GLU A 280 7.41 -19.88 3.50
CA GLU A 280 6.80 -21.05 4.14
C GLU A 280 7.72 -22.27 4.23
N LYS A 281 8.72 -22.39 3.34
CA LYS A 281 9.68 -23.50 3.38
C LYS A 281 10.57 -23.46 4.62
N LEU A 282 10.70 -22.30 5.26
CA LEU A 282 11.49 -22.12 6.47
C LEU A 282 10.67 -22.35 7.74
N TRP A 283 9.39 -22.69 7.63
CA TRP A 283 8.53 -22.93 8.78
C TRP A 283 8.61 -24.38 9.25
N LEU A 284 8.28 -24.61 10.52
CA LEU A 284 8.01 -25.93 11.03
C LEU A 284 6.73 -26.50 10.41
N PRO A 285 6.63 -27.83 10.24
CA PRO A 285 5.38 -28.47 9.87
C PRO A 285 4.25 -28.09 10.83
N THR A 286 3.03 -27.99 10.32
CA THR A 286 1.83 -27.57 11.09
C THR A 286 1.60 -28.39 12.36
N SER A 287 2.03 -29.66 12.39
CA SER A 287 1.96 -30.52 13.59
C SER A 287 2.81 -30.01 14.77
N ASN A 288 3.92 -29.31 14.49
CA ASN A 288 4.89 -28.81 15.46
C ASN A 288 4.81 -27.28 15.61
N ALA A 289 3.83 -26.65 14.97
CA ALA A 289 3.59 -25.22 15.05
C ALA A 289 3.04 -24.83 16.43
N SER A 290 3.40 -23.63 16.88
CA SER A 290 2.97 -23.12 18.18
C SER A 290 1.48 -22.75 18.19
N LEU A 291 0.80 -23.03 19.30
CA LEU A 291 -0.60 -22.67 19.54
C LEU A 291 -0.66 -21.31 20.23
N VAL A 292 -1.25 -20.32 19.56
CA VAL A 292 -1.31 -18.93 20.04
C VAL A 292 -2.76 -18.42 20.03
N ASN A 293 -3.08 -17.50 20.94
CA ASN A 293 -4.35 -16.78 20.92
C ASN A 293 -4.38 -15.76 19.78
N VAL A 294 -5.30 -15.97 18.84
CA VAL A 294 -5.48 -15.11 17.67
C VAL A 294 -6.79 -14.36 17.82
N THR A 295 -6.73 -13.04 17.64
CA THR A 295 -7.90 -12.17 17.60
C THR A 295 -8.31 -12.01 16.15
N GLN A 296 -9.54 -12.38 15.81
CA GLN A 296 -10.09 -12.20 14.47
C GLN A 296 -11.18 -11.14 14.52
N SER A 297 -11.06 -10.10 13.70
CA SER A 297 -12.11 -9.09 13.55
C SER A 297 -12.96 -9.38 12.31
N THR A 298 -14.28 -9.51 12.53
CA THR A 298 -15.25 -9.72 11.44
C THR A 298 -16.10 -8.48 11.29
N PHE A 299 -16.03 -7.84 10.12
CA PHE A 299 -16.91 -6.73 9.78
C PHE A 299 -18.23 -7.31 9.25
N VAL A 300 -19.33 -7.05 9.95
CA VAL A 300 -20.68 -7.43 9.52
C VAL A 300 -21.40 -6.18 9.06
N THR A 301 -22.00 -6.23 7.87
CA THR A 301 -22.90 -5.18 7.40
C THR A 301 -24.20 -5.26 8.20
N ILE A 302 -24.41 -4.31 9.11
CA ILE A 302 -25.65 -4.20 9.86
C ILE A 302 -26.57 -3.25 9.08
N TYR A 303 -27.72 -3.76 8.66
CA TYR A 303 -28.73 -2.93 8.02
C TYR A 303 -29.43 -2.05 9.07
N GLU A 304 -29.15 -0.75 9.04
CA GLU A 304 -29.85 0.23 9.87
C GLU A 304 -31.15 0.66 9.17
N TYR A 305 -32.28 0.11 9.58
CA TYR A 305 -33.58 0.54 9.08
C TYR A 305 -33.96 1.90 9.68
N ARG A 306 -34.03 2.95 8.84
CA ARG A 306 -34.48 4.30 9.24
C ARG A 306 -35.94 4.54 8.85
N PRO A 307 -36.93 4.25 9.73
CA PRO A 307 -38.36 4.34 9.40
C PRO A 307 -38.80 5.77 9.03
N ARG A 308 -38.10 6.79 9.54
CA ARG A 308 -38.42 8.20 9.27
C ARG A 308 -38.37 8.52 7.78
N ASN A 309 -37.40 8.00 7.03
CA ASN A 309 -37.28 8.27 5.59
C ASN A 309 -38.45 7.64 4.81
N LEU A 310 -38.90 6.47 5.23
CA LEU A 310 -40.05 5.78 4.65
C LEU A 310 -41.33 6.60 4.88
N TRP A 311 -41.62 6.97 6.13
CA TRP A 311 -42.78 7.81 6.45
C TRP A 311 -42.77 9.14 5.73
N LEU A 312 -41.60 9.75 5.54
CA LEU A 312 -41.48 11.04 4.84
C LEU A 312 -41.79 10.90 3.34
N ALA A 313 -41.25 9.87 2.67
CA ALA A 313 -41.51 9.62 1.26
C ALA A 313 -42.98 9.25 0.99
N TYR A 314 -43.53 8.29 1.74
CA TYR A 314 -44.92 7.87 1.58
C TYR A 314 -45.89 8.95 2.04
N GLY A 315 -45.59 9.67 3.14
CA GLY A 315 -46.41 10.75 3.64
C GLY A 315 -46.56 11.89 2.63
N ILE A 316 -45.46 12.30 1.98
CA ILE A 316 -45.50 13.32 0.93
C ILE A 316 -46.32 12.83 -0.28
N ALA A 317 -46.09 11.60 -0.74
CA ALA A 317 -46.83 11.04 -1.88
C ALA A 317 -48.35 10.97 -1.61
N VAL A 318 -48.75 10.54 -0.42
CA VAL A 318 -50.16 10.48 0.01
C VAL A 318 -50.75 11.90 0.11
N ALA A 319 -50.02 12.86 0.67
CA ALA A 319 -50.49 14.24 0.81
C ALA A 319 -50.77 14.90 -0.55
N PHE A 320 -49.86 14.77 -1.53
CA PHE A 320 -50.06 15.31 -2.87
C PHE A 320 -51.19 14.60 -3.63
N SER A 321 -51.28 13.27 -3.50
CA SER A 321 -52.37 12.50 -4.11
C SER A 321 -53.73 12.92 -3.54
N LEU A 322 -53.82 13.09 -2.21
CA LEU A 322 -55.03 13.56 -1.54
C LEU A 322 -55.40 14.97 -1.97
N ALA A 323 -54.44 15.89 -2.09
CA ALA A 323 -54.68 17.24 -2.60
C ALA A 323 -55.26 17.21 -4.03
N GLY A 324 -54.72 16.35 -4.90
CA GLY A 324 -55.24 16.15 -6.26
C GLY A 324 -56.69 15.64 -6.28
N VAL A 325 -57.01 14.64 -5.46
CA VAL A 325 -58.37 14.11 -5.32
C VAL A 325 -59.34 15.17 -4.80
N VAL A 326 -58.95 15.95 -3.79
CA VAL A 326 -59.78 17.04 -3.25
C VAL A 326 -60.03 18.13 -4.29
N LEU A 327 -59.03 18.51 -5.08
CA LEU A 327 -59.19 19.45 -6.18
C LEU A 327 -60.14 18.90 -7.26
N GLY A 328 -60.00 17.61 -7.62
CA GLY A 328 -60.89 16.94 -8.56
C GLY A 328 -62.35 16.90 -8.07
N LEU A 329 -62.57 16.51 -6.81
CA LEU A 329 -63.89 16.51 -6.17
C LEU A 329 -64.49 17.91 -6.10
N ARG A 330 -63.67 18.93 -5.78
CA ARG A 330 -64.12 20.33 -5.78
C ARG A 330 -64.52 20.80 -7.17
N ALA A 331 -63.76 20.42 -8.21
CA ALA A 331 -64.09 20.75 -9.60
C ALA A 331 -65.40 20.10 -10.03
N LEU A 332 -65.60 18.81 -9.71
CA LEU A 332 -66.87 18.12 -9.95
C LEU A 332 -68.03 18.78 -9.20
N TRP A 333 -67.82 19.19 -7.95
CA TRP A 333 -68.85 19.85 -7.17
C TRP A 333 -69.20 21.24 -7.72
N LEU A 334 -68.24 22.03 -8.18
CA LEU A 334 -68.50 23.34 -8.77
C LEU A 334 -69.20 23.24 -10.13
N ASN A 335 -68.76 22.32 -10.98
CA ASN A 335 -69.31 22.15 -12.33
C ASN A 335 -70.67 21.43 -12.32
N GLY A 336 -70.92 20.55 -11.34
CA GLY A 336 -72.19 19.84 -11.16
C GLY A 336 -72.48 18.74 -12.21
N VAL A 337 -71.71 18.68 -13.29
CA VAL A 337 -71.80 17.68 -14.35
C VAL A 337 -70.38 17.27 -14.77
N SER A 338 -70.20 15.99 -15.14
CA SER A 338 -68.97 15.52 -15.77
C SER A 338 -69.01 15.83 -17.26
N HIS A 339 -68.10 16.67 -17.74
CA HIS A 339 -67.96 16.95 -19.17
C HIS A 339 -67.08 15.90 -19.82
N ASP A 340 -67.55 15.37 -20.95
CA ASP A 340 -66.78 14.46 -21.79
C ASP A 340 -66.23 15.22 -23.01
N ASN A 341 -65.06 14.81 -23.50
CA ASN A 341 -64.39 15.35 -24.69
C ASN A 341 -64.78 14.59 -25.98
N SER A 342 -65.82 13.76 -25.93
CA SER A 342 -66.34 13.08 -27.11
C SER A 342 -66.74 14.08 -28.21
N PHE A 343 -66.57 13.66 -29.47
CA PHE A 343 -66.93 14.47 -30.63
C PHE A 343 -68.37 14.99 -30.55
N SER A 344 -69.29 14.16 -30.05
CA SER A 344 -70.69 14.53 -29.85
C SER A 344 -70.86 15.66 -28.83
N SER A 345 -70.09 15.69 -27.74
CA SER A 345 -70.10 16.77 -26.73
C SER A 345 -69.59 18.09 -27.32
N ILE A 346 -68.49 18.02 -28.10
CA ILE A 346 -67.94 19.18 -28.80
C ILE A 346 -68.96 19.69 -29.84
N MET A 347 -69.53 18.81 -30.68
CA MET A 347 -70.53 19.18 -31.68
C MET A 347 -71.80 19.77 -31.03
N ALA A 348 -72.24 19.21 -29.90
CA ALA A 348 -73.40 19.68 -29.14
C ALA A 348 -73.15 21.02 -28.44
N THR A 349 -71.91 21.46 -28.27
CA THR A 349 -71.58 22.76 -27.68
C THR A 349 -71.21 23.82 -28.73
N THR A 350 -70.83 23.42 -29.94
CA THR A 350 -70.38 24.33 -31.02
C THR A 350 -71.41 24.59 -32.13
N ARG A 351 -72.43 23.73 -32.30
CA ARG A 351 -73.46 23.94 -33.34
C ARG A 351 -74.40 25.11 -33.00
N ASN A 352 -74.08 26.33 -33.42
CA ASN A 352 -74.85 27.54 -33.13
C ASN A 352 -75.02 28.34 -34.42
N ARG A 353 -76.24 28.83 -34.71
CA ARG A 353 -76.52 29.62 -35.92
C ARG A 353 -75.61 30.85 -36.05
N PHE A 354 -75.22 31.48 -34.94
CA PHE A 354 -74.28 32.60 -34.95
C PHE A 354 -72.86 32.18 -35.33
N LEU A 355 -72.42 31.00 -34.89
CA LEU A 355 -71.12 30.45 -35.29
C LEU A 355 -71.17 29.97 -36.75
N ASP A 356 -72.30 29.44 -37.18
CA ASP A 356 -72.54 29.08 -38.59
C ASP A 356 -72.44 30.35 -39.46
N ASP A 357 -73.12 31.44 -39.07
CA ASP A 357 -73.07 32.73 -39.77
C ASP A 357 -71.67 33.36 -39.76
N LEU A 358 -70.95 33.31 -38.63
CA LEU A 358 -69.57 33.81 -38.51
C LEU A 358 -68.59 33.03 -39.39
N THR A 359 -68.88 31.76 -39.67
CA THR A 359 -68.04 30.87 -40.47
C THR A 359 -68.55 30.68 -41.90
N LEU A 360 -69.62 31.38 -42.31
CA LEU A 360 -70.11 31.39 -43.69
C LEU A 360 -68.99 31.89 -44.62
N GLY A 361 -68.63 31.07 -45.61
CA GLY A 361 -67.51 31.33 -46.52
C GLY A 361 -66.13 30.86 -46.02
N TYR A 362 -66.04 30.39 -44.77
CA TYR A 362 -64.79 29.88 -44.17
C TYR A 362 -64.94 28.44 -43.61
N SER A 363 -65.98 27.72 -44.03
CA SER A 363 -66.37 26.40 -43.51
C SER A 363 -65.40 25.25 -43.81
N LEU A 364 -64.37 25.49 -44.64
CA LEU A 364 -63.31 24.52 -44.97
C LEU A 364 -62.24 24.39 -43.87
N GLY A 365 -62.25 25.28 -42.87
CA GLY A 365 -61.26 25.24 -41.78
C GLY A 365 -59.82 25.46 -42.24
N SER A 366 -59.62 26.29 -43.28
CA SER A 366 -58.29 26.56 -43.82
C SER A 366 -57.41 27.30 -42.81
N ALA A 367 -56.13 26.92 -42.76
CA ALA A 367 -55.11 27.64 -42.02
C ALA A 367 -54.31 28.53 -43.00
N PRO A 368 -54.03 29.80 -42.65
CA PRO A 368 -54.35 30.48 -41.38
C PRO A 368 -55.81 30.94 -41.28
N VAL A 369 -56.35 30.91 -40.06
CA VAL A 369 -57.70 31.41 -39.76
C VAL A 369 -57.79 32.92 -40.04
N PRO A 370 -58.85 33.41 -40.72
CA PRO A 370 -59.05 34.84 -40.95
C PRO A 370 -58.98 35.66 -39.67
N LYS A 371 -58.35 36.84 -39.73
CA LYS A 371 -58.12 37.71 -38.56
C LYS A 371 -59.41 38.12 -37.85
N ASP A 372 -60.52 38.21 -38.59
CA ASP A 372 -61.82 38.62 -38.05
C ASP A 372 -62.45 37.51 -37.19
N ILE A 373 -62.29 36.24 -37.60
CA ILE A 373 -62.73 35.07 -36.80
C ILE A 373 -61.80 34.90 -35.60
N ALA A 374 -60.49 35.00 -35.80
CA ALA A 374 -59.49 34.79 -34.73
C ALA A 374 -59.57 35.81 -33.59
N ARG A 375 -60.08 37.03 -33.85
CA ARG A 375 -60.25 38.08 -32.82
C ARG A 375 -61.59 38.01 -32.09
N THR A 376 -62.53 37.20 -32.57
CA THR A 376 -63.87 37.10 -32.00
C THR A 376 -63.80 36.32 -30.68
N ARG A 377 -64.23 36.96 -29.58
CA ARG A 377 -64.27 36.31 -28.25
C ARG A 377 -65.55 35.49 -28.10
N LEU A 378 -65.39 34.19 -27.90
CA LEU A 378 -66.49 33.28 -27.63
C LEU A 378 -66.57 32.97 -26.14
N ARG A 379 -67.79 32.92 -25.61
CA ARG A 379 -68.10 32.50 -24.25
C ARG A 379 -69.00 31.28 -24.29
N PHE A 380 -68.76 30.32 -23.40
CA PHE A 380 -69.67 29.20 -23.21
C PHE A 380 -70.78 29.61 -22.25
N GLY A 381 -72.03 29.46 -22.67
CA GLY A 381 -73.18 29.95 -21.91
C GLY A 381 -74.52 29.48 -22.46
N GLU A 382 -75.59 29.96 -21.85
CA GLU A 382 -76.94 29.80 -22.38
C GLU A 382 -77.16 30.79 -23.53
N LEU A 383 -77.56 30.29 -24.70
CA LEU A 383 -77.76 31.09 -25.91
C LEU A 383 -79.14 31.78 -25.90
N LYS A 384 -79.18 33.11 -26.07
CA LYS A 384 -80.45 33.85 -26.24
C LYS A 384 -81.11 33.48 -27.57
N THR A 385 -82.38 33.08 -27.54
CA THR A 385 -83.16 32.72 -28.74
C THR A 385 -84.11 33.85 -29.13
N ASP A 386 -84.28 34.11 -30.43
CA ASP A 386 -85.26 35.07 -30.96
C ASP A 386 -86.70 34.69 -30.54
N VAL A 387 -87.49 35.72 -30.27
CA VAL A 387 -88.85 35.67 -29.71
C VAL A 387 -89.75 34.73 -30.53
N GLY A 388 -90.10 33.56 -29.97
CA GLY A 388 -91.08 32.63 -30.56
C GLY A 388 -90.73 31.14 -30.54
N LYS A 389 -89.54 30.71 -30.08
CA LYS A 389 -89.20 29.29 -29.89
C LYS A 389 -88.80 28.99 -28.43
N MET A 390 -89.44 27.99 -27.84
CA MET A 390 -89.40 27.68 -26.40
C MET A 390 -88.27 26.73 -25.97
N ARG A 391 -87.12 26.72 -26.65
CA ARG A 391 -85.97 25.86 -26.29
C ARG A 391 -84.69 26.68 -26.24
N SER A 392 -84.08 26.71 -25.06
CA SER A 392 -82.80 27.38 -24.78
C SER A 392 -81.70 26.33 -24.78
N ARG A 393 -80.54 26.62 -25.39
CA ARG A 393 -79.42 25.66 -25.53
C ARG A 393 -78.13 26.22 -24.95
N ALA A 394 -77.34 25.34 -24.31
CA ALA A 394 -75.98 25.65 -23.89
C ALA A 394 -75.01 25.49 -25.07
N GLY A 395 -74.20 26.51 -25.33
CA GLY A 395 -73.25 26.50 -26.43
C GLY A 395 -72.29 27.67 -26.41
N PHE A 396 -71.33 27.65 -27.31
CA PHE A 396 -70.45 28.79 -27.55
C PHE A 396 -71.18 29.87 -28.36
N GLY A 397 -71.09 31.11 -27.90
CA GLY A 397 -71.63 32.29 -28.60
C GLY A 397 -70.86 33.55 -28.25
N LEU A 398 -71.25 34.68 -28.84
CA LEU A 398 -70.70 35.99 -28.51
C LEU A 398 -71.03 36.36 -27.06
N GLU A 399 -70.17 37.17 -26.43
CA GLU A 399 -70.32 37.58 -25.05
C GLU A 399 -71.67 38.29 -24.77
N GLU A 400 -72.17 39.07 -25.72
CA GLU A 400 -73.44 39.82 -25.59
C GLU A 400 -74.69 38.92 -25.70
N MET A 401 -74.53 37.77 -26.35
CA MET A 401 -75.62 36.83 -26.67
C MET A 401 -75.63 35.59 -25.78
N THR A 402 -74.70 35.49 -24.83
CA THR A 402 -74.58 34.37 -23.89
C THR A 402 -74.83 34.82 -22.45
N MET A 403 -75.58 34.02 -21.70
CA MET A 403 -75.72 34.21 -20.26
C MET A 403 -74.86 33.19 -19.49
N PRO A 404 -74.29 33.55 -18.33
CA PRO A 404 -73.55 32.61 -17.51
C PRO A 404 -74.47 31.48 -17.02
N LEU A 405 -73.99 30.24 -17.14
CA LEU A 405 -74.70 29.05 -16.68
C LEU A 405 -74.79 29.04 -15.14
N ARG A 406 -75.94 28.66 -14.59
CA ARG A 406 -76.11 28.42 -13.15
C ARG A 406 -75.92 26.94 -12.82
N LYS A 407 -75.32 26.68 -11.67
CA LYS A 407 -75.10 25.32 -11.16
C LYS A 407 -76.44 24.57 -11.02
N GLY A 408 -76.56 23.40 -11.64
CA GLY A 408 -77.76 22.56 -11.62
C GLY A 408 -78.86 22.95 -12.61
N GLN A 409 -78.61 23.91 -13.50
CA GLN A 409 -79.56 24.30 -14.54
C GLN A 409 -79.61 23.24 -15.66
N VAL A 410 -80.79 22.68 -15.91
CA VAL A 410 -81.03 21.77 -17.06
C VAL A 410 -81.46 22.62 -18.24
N ILE A 411 -80.70 22.54 -19.33
CA ILE A 411 -80.93 23.30 -20.56
C ILE A 411 -81.30 22.30 -21.66
N HIS A 412 -82.46 22.49 -22.30
CA HIS A 412 -83.13 21.50 -23.17
C HIS A 412 -83.04 21.82 -24.66
#